data_AF-A0A382JPZ8-F1
#
_entry.id   AF-A0A382JPZ8-F1
#
_cell.length_a   1.000
_cell.length_b   1.000
_cell.length_c   1.000
_cell.angle_alpha   90.00
_cell.angle_beta   90.00
_cell.angle_gamma   90.00
#
_symmetry.space_group_name_H-M   'P 1'
#
loop_
_entity.id
_entity.type
_entity.pdbx_description
1 polymer ?
#
loop_
_entity_poly.entity_id
_entity_poly.type
_entity_poly.pdbx_seq_one_letter_code
_entity_poly.pdbx_strand_id
1 'polypeptide(L)'
;MIKTTLIAHASMLIQSNKTTILTDPVWFDYLWEEVNVLCPSIKLDLKKIPPIDVLNISHRHQDHFDVRTLAYLARNDSILKPNATILAPKNDILIDVLN
;
A
#
# COMPACT_ATOMS: atom_id res chain seq x y z
N MET A 1 16.62 -8.51 -12.55
CA MET A 1 15.36 -8.31 -13.30
C MET A 1 14.38 -7.61 -12.38
N ILE A 2 13.63 -6.63 -12.88
CA ILE A 2 12.57 -5.95 -12.11
C ILE A 2 11.24 -6.50 -12.60
N LYS A 3 10.36 -6.87 -11.67
CA LYS A 3 8.98 -7.32 -11.95
C LYS A 3 8.03 -6.33 -11.31
N THR A 4 7.01 -5.95 -12.05
CA THR A 4 5.96 -5.04 -11.58
C THR A 4 4.61 -5.72 -11.71
N THR A 5 3.81 -5.66 -10.65
CA THR A 5 2.44 -6.19 -10.61
C THR A 5 1.51 -5.05 -10.25
N LEU A 6 0.56 -4.75 -11.13
CA LEU A 6 -0.53 -3.84 -10.83
C LEU A 6 -1.56 -4.58 -9.95
N ILE A 7 -1.81 -4.05 -8.75
CA ILE A 7 -2.85 -4.56 -7.84
C ILE A 7 -4.18 -3.90 -8.27
N ALA A 8 -4.26 -2.57 -8.15
CA ALA A 8 -5.38 -1.75 -8.62
C ALA A 8 -5.01 -0.27 -8.60
N HIS A 9 -5.58 0.55 -9.50
CA HIS A 9 -5.37 2.00 -9.59
C HIS A 9 -3.87 2.37 -9.58
N ALA A 10 -3.41 3.07 -8.55
CA ALA A 10 -2.00 3.41 -8.33
C ALA A 10 -1.27 2.40 -7.43
N SER A 11 -1.96 1.39 -6.92
CA SER A 11 -1.37 0.35 -6.10
C SER A 11 -0.59 -0.65 -6.93
N MET A 12 0.73 -0.60 -6.78
CA MET A 12 1.65 -1.49 -7.50
C MET A 12 2.61 -2.17 -6.52
N LEU A 13 2.90 -3.43 -6.80
CA LEU A 13 3.97 -4.20 -6.18
C LEU A 13 5.15 -4.27 -7.15
N ILE A 14 6.27 -3.67 -6.78
CA ILE A 14 7.49 -3.64 -7.57
C ILE A 14 8.55 -4.48 -6.87
N GLN A 15 9.10 -5.47 -7.57
CA GLN A 15 10.01 -6.45 -7.01
C GLN A 15 11.32 -6.47 -7.79
N SER A 16 12.42 -6.41 -7.07
CA SER A 16 13.76 -6.72 -7.56
C SER A 16 14.33 -7.91 -6.78
N ASN A 17 15.58 -8.31 -7.04
CA ASN A 17 16.20 -9.44 -6.35
C ASN A 17 16.24 -9.31 -4.82
N LYS A 18 16.30 -8.09 -4.28
CA LYS A 18 16.50 -7.85 -2.83
C LYS A 18 15.49 -6.89 -2.21
N THR A 19 14.65 -6.27 -3.01
CA THR A 19 13.77 -5.18 -2.55
C THR A 19 12.38 -5.35 -3.13
N THR A 20 11.40 -5.31 -2.24
CA THR A 20 9.98 -5.26 -2.56
C THR A 20 9.42 -3.90 -2.16
N ILE A 21 8.82 -3.20 -3.11
CA ILE A 21 8.21 -1.89 -2.94
C ILE A 21 6.70 -2.03 -3.13
N LEU A 22 5.94 -1.51 -2.16
CA LEU A 22 4.50 -1.32 -2.27
C LEU A 22 4.22 0.16 -2.45
N THR A 23 3.43 0.51 -3.45
CA THR A 23 3.05 1.89 -3.76
C THR A 23 1.56 2.08 -3.52
N ASP A 24 1.17 3.24 -2.98
CA ASP A 24 -0.19 3.76 -2.82
C ASP A 24 -1.25 2.68 -2.56
N PRO A 25 -1.13 1.90 -1.46
CA PRO A 25 -1.94 0.72 -1.28
C PRO A 25 -3.39 1.06 -0.92
N VAL A 26 -4.30 0.54 -1.73
CA VAL A 26 -5.75 0.59 -1.50
C VAL A 26 -6.31 -0.81 -1.75
N TRP A 27 -6.64 -1.53 -0.68
CA TRP A 27 -6.95 -2.97 -0.72
C TRP A 27 -8.38 -3.32 -0.34
N PHE A 28 -9.09 -2.40 0.31
CA PHE A 28 -10.46 -2.64 0.74
C PHE A 28 -11.45 -2.02 -0.24
N ASP A 29 -12.49 -2.78 -0.57
CA ASP A 29 -13.48 -2.40 -1.55
C ASP A 29 -14.16 -1.06 -1.20
N TYR A 30 -14.58 -0.39 -2.26
CA TYR A 30 -15.20 0.92 -2.31
C TYR A 30 -14.31 2.07 -1.83
N LEU A 31 -13.96 2.91 -2.79
CA LEU A 31 -13.52 4.27 -2.52
C LEU A 31 -14.78 5.15 -2.52
N TRP A 32 -14.94 5.99 -1.49
CA TRP A 32 -16.03 6.96 -1.40
C TRP A 32 -17.44 6.36 -1.46
N GLU A 33 -17.87 5.64 -0.42
CA GLU A 33 -19.29 5.22 -0.28
C GLU A 33 -19.87 4.55 -1.54
N GLU A 34 -19.10 3.64 -2.14
CA GLU A 34 -19.46 2.87 -3.35
C GLU A 34 -19.48 3.67 -4.67
N VAL A 35 -19.11 4.96 -4.65
CA VAL A 35 -19.05 5.80 -5.86
C VAL A 35 -17.89 5.42 -6.78
N ASN A 36 -16.79 4.92 -6.21
CA ASN A 36 -15.60 4.52 -6.98
C ASN A 36 -15.22 3.06 -6.74
N VAL A 37 -14.91 2.37 -7.83
CA VAL A 37 -14.39 0.99 -7.83
C VAL A 37 -12.90 0.99 -8.11
N LEU A 38 -12.18 0.09 -7.44
CA LEU A 38 -10.79 -0.20 -7.76
C LEU A 38 -10.70 -0.84 -9.16
N CYS A 39 -9.91 -0.23 -10.04
CA CYS A 39 -9.72 -0.72 -11.41
C CYS A 39 -8.22 -0.98 -11.67
N PRO A 40 -7.82 -2.18 -12.13
CA PRO A 40 -8.65 -3.37 -12.32
C PRO A 40 -9.26 -3.87 -11.01
N SER A 41 -10.46 -4.43 -11.09
CA SER A 41 -11.05 -5.14 -9.96
C SER A 41 -10.35 -6.50 -9.84
N ILE A 42 -9.78 -6.76 -8.67
CA ILE A 42 -9.10 -8.02 -8.38
C ILE A 42 -9.58 -8.57 -7.05
N LYS A 43 -9.50 -9.90 -6.90
CA LYS A 43 -9.57 -10.53 -5.58
C LYS A 43 -8.16 -10.60 -5.01
N LEU A 44 -7.79 -9.63 -4.17
CA LEU A 44 -6.49 -9.60 -3.53
C LEU A 44 -6.42 -10.63 -2.39
N ASP A 45 -5.54 -11.63 -2.54
CA ASP A 45 -5.21 -12.54 -1.45
C ASP A 45 -4.12 -11.92 -0.57
N LEU A 46 -4.53 -11.29 0.54
CA LEU A 46 -3.63 -10.60 1.46
C LEU A 46 -2.53 -11.52 2.02
N LYS A 47 -2.74 -12.84 2.06
CA LYS A 47 -1.74 -13.81 2.52
C LYS A 47 -0.61 -14.04 1.52
N LYS A 48 -0.80 -13.61 0.26
CA LYS A 48 0.21 -13.71 -0.81
C LYS A 48 1.04 -12.45 -0.97
N ILE A 49 0.75 -11.40 -0.19
CA ILE A 49 1.58 -10.20 -0.19
C ILE A 49 2.94 -10.58 0.40
N PRO A 50 4.04 -10.43 -0.35
CA PRO A 50 5.37 -10.69 0.18
C PRO A 50 5.78 -9.60 1.19
N PRO A 51 6.76 -9.87 2.06
CA PRO A 51 7.31 -8.85 2.95
C PRO A 51 7.81 -7.62 2.18
N ILE A 52 7.39 -6.44 2.62
CA ILE A 52 7.63 -5.15 1.99
C ILE A 52 8.85 -4.48 2.64
N ASP A 53 9.80 -4.06 1.81
CA ASP A 53 10.99 -3.30 2.22
C ASP A 53 10.73 -1.79 2.18
N VAL A 54 9.89 -1.34 1.24
CA VAL A 54 9.58 0.08 1.06
C VAL A 54 8.07 0.25 0.86
N LEU A 55 7.45 1.05 1.73
CA LEU A 55 6.09 1.56 1.51
C LEU A 55 6.20 2.98 0.97
N ASN A 56 5.70 3.21 -0.24
CA ASN A 56 5.68 4.51 -0.87
C ASN A 56 4.25 5.04 -0.96
N ILE A 57 4.01 6.19 -0.35
CA ILE A 57 2.76 6.94 -0.39
C ILE A 57 3.05 8.23 -1.14
N SER A 58 2.37 8.47 -2.26
CA SER A 58 2.62 9.63 -3.11
C SER A 58 2.01 10.93 -2.55
N HIS A 59 0.76 10.87 -2.08
CA HIS A 59 0.02 12.02 -1.54
C HIS A 59 -1.20 11.56 -0.72
N ARG A 60 -1.94 12.52 -0.14
CA ARG A 60 -3.03 12.27 0.82
C ARG A 60 -4.44 12.41 0.22
N HIS A 61 -4.65 11.88 -0.99
CA HIS A 61 -5.99 11.63 -1.50
C HIS A 61 -6.42 10.20 -1.18
N GLN A 62 -7.70 9.98 -0.98
CA GLN A 62 -8.24 8.71 -0.48
C GLN A 62 -7.93 7.51 -1.40
N ASP A 63 -7.83 7.74 -2.71
CA ASP A 63 -7.46 6.75 -3.73
C ASP A 63 -5.96 6.41 -3.74
N HIS A 64 -5.14 7.12 -2.95
CA HIS A 64 -3.71 6.84 -2.74
C HIS A 64 -3.35 6.61 -1.26
N PHE A 65 -4.23 7.03 -0.34
CA PHE A 65 -4.06 7.04 1.10
C PHE A 65 -5.29 6.41 1.78
N ASP A 66 -5.49 5.11 1.59
CA ASP A 66 -6.57 4.39 2.26
C ASP A 66 -6.18 4.03 3.69
N VAL A 67 -6.74 4.77 4.66
CA VAL A 67 -6.47 4.60 6.09
C VAL A 67 -6.76 3.17 6.55
N ARG A 68 -7.74 2.48 5.95
CA ARG A 68 -8.06 1.08 6.28
C ARG A 68 -6.90 0.16 5.91
N THR A 69 -6.37 0.31 4.70
CA THR A 69 -5.19 -0.43 4.22
C THR A 69 -3.95 -0.13 5.06
N LEU A 70 -3.70 1.15 5.36
CA LEU A 70 -2.55 1.54 6.18
C LEU A 70 -2.65 1.01 7.62
N ALA A 71 -3.82 1.08 8.24
CA ALA A 71 -4.04 0.51 9.58
C ALA A 71 -3.87 -1.02 9.58
N TYR A 72 -4.29 -1.71 8.52
CA TYR A 72 -4.05 -3.14 8.36
C TYR A 72 -2.56 -3.46 8.26
N LEU A 73 -1.79 -2.69 7.47
CA LEU A 73 -0.34 -2.83 7.34
C LEU A 73 0.38 -2.59 8.66
N ALA A 74 0.02 -1.52 9.38
CA ALA A 74 0.65 -1.16 10.66
C ALA A 74 0.41 -2.20 11.77
N ARG A 75 -0.74 -2.89 11.74
CA ARG A 75 -1.07 -3.95 12.72
C ARG A 75 -0.60 -5.34 12.32
N ASN A 76 -0.04 -5.50 11.12
CA ASN A 76 0.35 -6.78 10.58
C ASN A 76 1.87 -6.89 10.44
N ASP A 77 2.49 -7.48 11.47
CA ASP A 77 3.93 -7.67 11.59
C ASP A 77 4.55 -8.58 10.51
N SER A 78 3.74 -9.24 9.68
CA SER A 78 4.22 -10.12 8.61
C SER A 78 4.40 -9.44 7.26
N ILE A 79 3.75 -8.28 7.04
CA ILE A 79 3.76 -7.61 5.73
C ILE A 79 4.84 -6.54 5.68
N LEU A 80 4.86 -5.60 6.62
CA LEU A 80 5.94 -4.62 6.70
C LEU A 80 7.12 -5.26 7.43
N LYS A 81 8.30 -5.23 6.82
CA LYS A 81 9.51 -5.68 7.53
C LYS A 81 9.81 -4.74 8.71
N PRO A 82 10.44 -5.23 9.79
CA PRO A 82 10.80 -4.39 10.95
C PRO A 82 11.63 -3.14 10.63
N ASN A 83 12.38 -3.16 9.52
CA ASN A 83 13.21 -2.06 9.04
C ASN A 83 12.69 -1.46 7.71
N ALA A 84 11.40 -1.62 7.42
CA ALA A 84 10.80 -1.07 6.23
C ALA A 84 10.97 0.45 6.18
N THR A 85 11.35 0.97 5.01
CA THR A 85 11.42 2.41 4.78
C THR A 85 10.05 2.91 4.34
N ILE A 86 9.53 3.94 5.00
CA ILE A 86 8.29 4.58 4.58
C ILE A 86 8.63 5.90 3.90
N LEU A 87 8.31 5.99 2.61
CA LEU A 87 8.41 7.21 1.82
C LEU A 87 7.02 7.83 1.73
N ALA A 88 6.88 9.04 2.23
CA ALA A 88 5.60 9.73 2.22
C ALA A 88 5.79 11.25 2.27
N PRO A 89 4.77 12.05 1.90
CA PRO A 89 4.83 13.50 2.06
C PRO A 89 5.11 13.87 3.51
N LYS A 90 5.95 14.87 3.71
CA LYS A 90 6.20 15.45 5.03
C LYS A 90 4.92 16.16 5.51
N ASN A 91 4.10 15.42 6.26
CA ASN A 91 2.80 15.84 6.73
C ASN A 91 2.54 15.25 8.12
N ASP A 92 2.22 16.10 9.09
CA ASP A 92 2.11 15.71 10.50
C ASP A 92 1.06 14.61 10.72
N ILE A 93 -0.08 14.67 10.02
CA ILE A 93 -1.15 13.65 10.11
C ILE A 93 -0.68 12.28 9.62
N LEU A 94 0.21 12.25 8.63
CA LEU A 94 0.69 10.99 8.07
C LEU A 94 1.70 10.33 9.00
N ILE A 95 2.51 11.13 9.71
CA ILE A 95 3.42 10.67 10.74
C ILE A 95 2.63 10.05 11.90
N ASP A 96 1.50 10.66 12.30
CA ASP A 96 0.66 10.15 13.40
C ASP A 96 -0.03 8.80 13.07
N VAL A 97 -0.32 8.51 11.80
CA VAL A 97 -0.99 7.26 11.38
C VAL A 97 -0.02 6.07 11.31
N LEU A 98 1.27 6.33 11.15
CA LEU A 98 2.30 5.31 10.92
C LEU A 98 3.13 4.96 12.16
N ASN A 99 3.03 5.76 13.23
CA ASN A 99 3.61 5.47 14.55
C ASN A 99 2.60 4.76 15.46
#